data_AF-A0A359BGG9-F1
#
_entry.id   AF-A0A359BGG9-F1
#
_cell.length_a   1.000
_cell.length_b   1.000
_cell.length_c   1.000
_cell.angle_alpha   90.00
_cell.angle_beta   90.00
_cell.angle_gamma   90.00
#
_symmetry.space_group_name_H-M   'P 1'
#
loop_
_entity.id
_entity.type
_entity.pdbx_description
1 polymer ?
#
loop_
_entity_poly.entity_id
_entity_poly.type
_entity_poly.pdbx_seq_one_letter_code
_entity_poly.pdbx_strand_id
1 'polypeptide(L)'
;MIDKTGSIHAQLVMDQIKAYQTRVTRTHEPEVAITPTEVQKPSFGQTVTQMVSDVNSAQMQAAELRTAYERGENIPLTDVVIGMQKSSLAFEATLQIRNKVLKAYEEIMNMPV
;
A
#
# COMPACT_ATOMS: atom_id res chain seq x y z
N MET A 1 -8.43 -25.40 69.90
CA MET A 1 -8.32 -23.95 69.59
C MET A 1 -7.35 -23.84 68.41
N ILE A 2 -7.77 -24.17 67.19
CA ILE A 2 -8.42 -23.33 66.15
C ILE A 2 -7.54 -22.14 65.72
N ASP A 3 -6.66 -22.41 64.76
CA ASP A 3 -5.97 -21.44 63.93
C ASP A 3 -6.98 -20.80 62.96
N LYS A 4 -7.69 -19.77 63.42
CA LYS A 4 -8.72 -19.05 62.64
C LYS A 4 -8.15 -17.83 61.89
N THR A 5 -6.93 -17.42 62.23
CA THR A 5 -6.33 -16.18 61.74
C THR A 5 -5.62 -16.38 60.39
N GLY A 6 -5.01 -17.55 60.15
CA GLY A 6 -4.37 -17.88 58.87
C GLY A 6 -5.34 -18.00 57.68
N SER A 7 -6.53 -18.58 57.89
CA SER A 7 -7.54 -18.71 56.81
C SER A 7 -8.16 -17.38 56.39
N ILE A 8 -8.31 -16.41 57.32
CA ILE A 8 -8.86 -15.09 56.99
C ILE A 8 -7.88 -14.32 56.09
N HIS A 9 -6.58 -14.43 56.33
CA HIS A 9 -5.56 -13.78 55.50
C HIS A 9 -5.45 -14.45 54.12
N ALA A 10 -5.54 -15.78 54.04
CA ALA A 10 -5.56 -16.51 52.77
C ALA A 10 -6.79 -16.15 51.91
N GLN A 11 -7.95 -15.95 52.53
CA GLN A 11 -9.17 -15.51 51.84
C GLN A 11 -9.03 -14.09 51.29
N LEU A 12 -8.40 -13.20 52.04
CA LEU A 12 -8.19 -11.80 51.65
C LEU A 12 -7.21 -11.65 50.48
N VAL A 13 -6.15 -12.48 50.45
CA VAL A 13 -5.22 -12.56 49.31
C VAL A 13 -5.89 -13.18 48.08
N MET A 14 -6.73 -14.21 48.26
CA MET A 14 -7.48 -14.81 47.15
C MET A 14 -8.49 -13.82 46.53
N ASP A 15 -9.12 -12.99 47.34
CA ASP A 15 -10.03 -11.95 46.86
C ASP A 15 -9.29 -10.86 46.08
N GLN A 16 -8.08 -10.50 46.53
CA GLN A 16 -7.20 -9.58 45.82
C GLN A 16 -6.74 -10.12 44.46
N ILE A 17 -6.41 -11.42 44.37
CA ILE A 17 -6.03 -12.07 43.10
C ILE A 17 -7.21 -12.09 42.11
N LYS A 18 -8.43 -12.39 42.58
CA LYS A 18 -9.65 -12.36 41.74
C LYS A 18 -9.98 -10.96 41.22
N ALA A 19 -9.83 -9.94 42.07
CA ALA A 19 -10.01 -8.55 41.67
C ALA A 19 -8.96 -8.12 40.63
N TYR A 20 -7.72 -8.62 40.75
CA TYR A 20 -6.67 -8.35 39.79
C TYR A 20 -6.91 -9.05 38.44
N GLN A 21 -7.35 -10.31 38.45
CA GLN A 21 -7.74 -11.06 37.23
C GLN A 21 -8.86 -10.34 36.46
N THR A 22 -9.87 -9.84 37.18
CA THR A 22 -11.00 -9.13 36.56
C THR A 22 -10.56 -7.82 35.90
N ARG A 23 -9.54 -7.13 36.44
CA ARG A 23 -8.96 -5.92 35.83
C ARG A 23 -8.14 -6.22 34.59
N VAL A 24 -7.38 -7.33 34.58
CA VAL A 24 -6.59 -7.77 33.42
C VAL A 24 -7.50 -8.24 32.27
N THR A 25 -8.63 -8.88 32.56
CA THR A 25 -9.61 -9.27 31.54
C THR A 25 -10.34 -8.07 30.95
N ARG A 26 -10.60 -7.00 31.74
CA ARG A 26 -11.30 -5.80 31.25
C ARG A 26 -10.42 -4.85 30.42
N THR A 27 -9.10 -4.91 30.56
CA THR A 27 -8.17 -4.20 29.65
C THR A 27 -7.95 -4.92 28.32
N HIS A 28 -8.56 -6.10 28.14
CA HIS A 28 -8.69 -6.81 26.86
C HIS A 28 -10.14 -6.73 26.36
N GLU A 29 -10.79 -5.58 26.52
CA GLU A 29 -11.86 -5.24 25.58
C GLU A 29 -11.20 -5.17 24.21
N PRO A 30 -11.66 -5.96 23.22
CA PRO A 30 -11.21 -5.75 21.86
C PRO A 30 -11.66 -4.34 21.50
N GLU A 31 -10.70 -3.42 21.43
CA GLU A 31 -10.83 -2.19 20.66
C GLU A 31 -11.57 -2.58 19.39
N VAL A 32 -12.76 -1.98 19.17
CA VAL A 32 -13.62 -2.28 18.03
C VAL A 32 -12.71 -2.37 16.83
N ALA A 33 -12.49 -3.61 16.36
CA ALA A 33 -11.58 -3.86 15.27
C ALA A 33 -12.14 -3.03 14.13
N ILE A 34 -11.44 -1.96 13.78
CA ILE A 34 -11.69 -1.23 12.56
C ILE A 34 -11.43 -2.31 11.52
N THR A 35 -12.50 -2.95 11.02
CA THR A 35 -12.41 -3.90 9.92
C THR A 35 -11.58 -3.18 8.88
N PRO A 36 -10.39 -3.70 8.52
CA PRO A 36 -9.61 -3.07 7.48
C PRO A 36 -10.55 -2.98 6.30
N THR A 37 -10.96 -1.78 5.94
CA THR A 37 -11.61 -1.56 4.67
C THR A 37 -10.59 -2.11 3.68
N GLU A 38 -10.87 -3.29 3.12
CA GLU A 38 -10.10 -3.82 2.02
C GLU A 38 -10.30 -2.83 0.88
N VAL A 39 -9.45 -1.81 0.87
CA VAL A 39 -9.22 -1.01 -0.31
C VAL A 39 -8.77 -2.04 -1.33
N GLN A 40 -9.67 -2.41 -2.23
CA GLN A 40 -9.35 -3.22 -3.40
C GLN A 40 -8.28 -2.47 -4.16
N LYS A 41 -7.02 -2.77 -3.80
CA LYS A 41 -5.86 -2.26 -4.49
C LYS A 41 -5.95 -2.85 -5.89
N PRO A 42 -5.86 -2.02 -6.94
CA PRO A 42 -5.85 -2.52 -8.30
C PRO A 42 -4.80 -3.62 -8.39
N SER A 43 -5.17 -4.74 -9.03
CA SER A 43 -4.23 -5.83 -9.19
C SER A 43 -2.96 -5.30 -9.87
N PHE A 44 -1.81 -5.82 -9.47
CA PHE A 44 -0.55 -5.40 -10.04
C PHE A 44 -0.54 -5.51 -11.58
N GLY A 45 -1.13 -6.58 -12.12
CA GLY A 45 -1.32 -6.75 -13.56
C GLY A 45 -2.13 -5.62 -14.20
N GLN A 46 -3.27 -5.24 -13.63
CA GLN A 46 -4.04 -4.08 -14.10
C GLN A 46 -3.24 -2.79 -14.05
N THR A 47 -2.43 -2.58 -13.00
CA THR A 47 -1.59 -1.38 -12.87
C THR A 47 -0.53 -1.33 -13.96
N VAL A 48 0.14 -2.44 -14.25
CA VAL A 48 1.14 -2.53 -15.34
C VAL A 48 0.49 -2.31 -16.70
N THR A 49 -0.66 -2.95 -16.96
CA THR A 49 -1.41 -2.74 -18.20
C THR A 49 -1.83 -1.28 -18.36
N GLN A 50 -2.31 -0.64 -17.29
CA GLN A 50 -2.69 0.77 -17.29
C GLN A 50 -1.47 1.65 -17.62
N MET A 51 -0.33 1.43 -16.98
CA MET A 51 0.89 2.21 -17.24
C MET A 51 1.37 2.10 -18.68
N VAL A 52 1.31 0.92 -19.28
CA VAL A 52 1.65 0.74 -20.70
C VAL A 52 0.68 1.50 -21.61
N SER A 53 -0.61 1.50 -21.26
CA SER A 53 -1.63 2.29 -21.98
C SER A 53 -1.38 3.79 -21.84
N ASP A 54 -1.01 4.26 -20.64
CA ASP A 54 -0.72 5.67 -20.35
C ASP A 54 0.50 6.16 -21.13
N VAL A 55 1.56 5.35 -21.24
CA VAL A 55 2.74 5.69 -22.07
C VAL A 55 2.37 5.80 -23.54
N ASN A 56 1.57 4.86 -24.06
CA ASN A 56 1.11 4.93 -25.44
C ASN A 56 0.27 6.20 -25.69
N SER A 57 -0.62 6.55 -24.77
CA SER A 57 -1.41 7.79 -24.84
C SER A 57 -0.51 9.03 -24.83
N ALA A 58 0.48 9.08 -23.93
CA ALA A 58 1.43 10.18 -23.85
C ALA A 58 2.29 10.32 -25.11
N GLN A 59 2.68 9.21 -25.76
CA GLN A 59 3.39 9.23 -27.04
C GLN A 59 2.51 9.78 -28.18
N MET A 60 1.26 9.34 -28.27
CA MET A 60 0.31 9.83 -29.27
C MET A 60 0.04 11.33 -29.10
N GLN A 61 -0.18 11.77 -27.86
CA GLN A 61 -0.47 13.17 -27.56
C GLN A 61 0.75 14.06 -27.87
N ALA A 62 1.97 13.61 -27.58
CA ALA A 62 3.18 14.33 -27.97
C ALA A 62 3.33 14.46 -29.50
N ALA A 63 2.98 13.40 -30.25
CA ALA A 63 3.00 13.43 -31.71
C ALA A 63 1.94 14.39 -32.30
N GLU A 64 0.75 14.44 -31.70
CA GLU A 64 -0.32 15.36 -32.08
C GLU A 64 0.08 16.82 -31.83
N LEU A 65 0.59 17.13 -30.63
CA LEU A 65 1.06 18.47 -30.28
C LEU A 65 2.18 18.94 -31.21
N ARG A 66 3.11 18.05 -31.56
CA ARG A 66 4.16 18.34 -32.54
C ARG A 66 3.57 18.66 -33.92
N THR A 67 2.63 17.86 -34.39
CA THR A 67 2.00 18.05 -35.71
C THR A 67 1.20 19.36 -35.75
N ALA A 68 0.48 19.67 -34.69
CA ALA A 68 -0.29 20.90 -34.56
C ALA A 68 0.62 22.14 -34.52
N TYR A 69 1.76 22.06 -33.82
CA TYR A 69 2.79 23.10 -33.85
C TYR A 69 3.40 23.28 -35.25
N GLU A 70 3.74 22.19 -35.94
CA GLU A 70 4.27 22.23 -37.32
C GLU A 70 3.25 22.82 -38.32
N ARG A 71 1.94 22.68 -38.07
CA ARG A 71 0.86 23.34 -38.84
C ARG A 71 0.68 24.84 -38.54
N GLY A 72 1.38 25.38 -37.55
CA GLY A 72 1.25 26.78 -37.14
C GLY A 72 0.03 27.08 -36.25
N GLU A 73 -0.51 26.07 -35.55
CA GLU A 73 -1.50 26.31 -34.50
C GLU A 73 -0.87 27.09 -33.33
N ASN A 74 -1.68 27.87 -32.59
CA ASN A 74 -1.25 28.67 -31.43
C ASN A 74 -0.95 27.77 -30.21
N ILE A 75 -0.03 26.82 -30.36
CA ILE A 75 0.47 25.99 -29.27
C ILE A 75 1.83 26.56 -28.86
N PRO A 76 2.02 26.94 -27.58
CA PRO A 76 3.32 27.35 -27.09
C PRO A 76 4.35 26.24 -27.28
N LEU A 77 5.51 26.56 -27.88
CA LEU A 77 6.63 25.61 -28.03
C LEU A 77 7.02 24.96 -26.69
N THR A 78 6.88 25.70 -25.58
CA THR A 78 7.09 25.21 -24.21
C THR A 78 6.22 24.01 -23.87
N ASP A 79 4.95 23.97 -24.30
CA ASP A 79 4.04 22.88 -23.98
C ASP A 79 4.42 21.59 -24.74
N VAL A 80 4.89 21.75 -25.99
CA VAL A 80 5.43 20.63 -26.79
C VAL A 80 6.66 20.04 -26.11
N VAL A 81 7.62 20.88 -25.70
CA VAL A 81 8.86 20.44 -25.06
C VAL A 81 8.59 19.79 -23.70
N ILE A 82 7.69 20.35 -22.90
CA ILE A 82 7.27 19.76 -21.61
C ILE A 82 6.58 18.41 -21.84
N GLY A 83 5.71 18.31 -22.85
CA GLY A 83 5.07 17.05 -23.25
C GLY A 83 6.11 15.98 -23.60
N MET A 84 7.11 16.33 -24.40
CA MET A 84 8.21 15.43 -24.75
C MET A 84 9.02 14.96 -23.53
N GLN A 85 9.34 15.88 -22.61
CA GLN A 85 10.07 15.55 -21.38
C GLN A 85 9.26 14.63 -20.46
N LYS A 86 7.95 14.89 -20.30
CA LYS A 86 7.04 14.03 -19.52
C LYS A 86 6.97 12.62 -20.11
N SER A 87 6.81 12.50 -21.43
CA SER A 87 6.76 11.21 -22.12
C SER A 87 8.07 10.43 -21.97
N SER A 88 9.23 11.10 -22.06
CA SER A 88 10.53 10.45 -21.86
C SER A 88 10.70 9.94 -20.42
N LEU A 89 10.32 10.73 -19.42
CA LEU A 89 10.40 10.33 -18.02
C LEU A 89 9.45 9.17 -17.70
N ALA A 90 8.21 9.23 -18.21
CA ALA A 90 7.22 8.17 -18.03
C ALA A 90 7.67 6.84 -18.66
N PHE A 91 8.33 6.91 -19.83
CA PHE A 91 8.91 5.74 -20.48
C PHE A 91 10.03 5.11 -19.65
N GLU A 92 10.95 5.91 -19.11
CA GLU A 92 12.03 5.41 -18.26
C GLU A 92 11.49 4.74 -16.99
N ALA A 93 10.49 5.37 -16.34
CA ALA A 93 9.82 4.80 -15.18
C ALA A 93 9.18 3.43 -15.51
N THR A 94 8.56 3.31 -16.69
CA THR A 94 7.95 2.06 -17.16
C THR A 94 8.99 0.95 -17.36
N LEU A 95 10.17 1.27 -17.89
CA LEU A 95 11.26 0.31 -18.03
C LEU A 95 11.75 -0.20 -16.66
N GLN A 96 11.86 0.70 -15.67
CA GLN A 96 12.24 0.32 -14.30
C GLN A 96 11.20 -0.61 -13.66
N ILE A 97 9.92 -0.32 -13.87
CA ILE A 97 8.82 -1.15 -13.39
C ILE A 97 8.87 -2.52 -14.05
N ARG A 98 9.00 -2.60 -15.38
CA ARG A 98 9.19 -3.86 -16.12
C ARG A 98 10.31 -4.71 -15.52
N ASN A 99 11.47 -4.11 -15.27
CA ASN A 99 12.63 -4.83 -14.73
C ASN A 99 12.37 -5.33 -13.30
N LYS A 100 11.67 -4.55 -12.46
CA LYS A 100 11.27 -4.97 -11.11
C LYS A 100 10.22 -6.09 -11.15
N VAL A 101 9.28 -6.05 -12.10
CA VAL A 101 8.28 -7.11 -12.31
C VAL A 101 8.97 -8.43 -12.64
N LEU A 102 9.91 -8.40 -13.59
CA LEU A 102 10.64 -9.61 -14.01
C LEU A 102 11.45 -10.19 -12.86
N LYS A 103 12.15 -9.36 -12.09
CA LYS A 103 12.88 -9.80 -10.89
C LYS A 103 11.96 -10.44 -9.85
N ALA A 104 10.81 -9.84 -9.57
CA ALA A 104 9.86 -10.39 -8.60
C ALA A 104 9.31 -11.76 -9.06
N TYR A 105 9.08 -11.93 -10.37
CA TYR A 105 8.70 -13.23 -10.93
C TYR A 105 9.83 -14.26 -10.79
N GLU A 106 11.06 -13.89 -11.12
CA GLU A 106 12.25 -14.74 -10.93
C GLU A 106 12.46 -15.12 -9.46
N GLU A 107 12.25 -14.20 -8.52
CA GLU A 107 12.38 -14.43 -7.07
C GLU A 107 11.36 -15.44 -6.56
N ILE A 108 10.09 -15.32 -6.98
CA ILE A 108 9.04 -16.30 -6.64
C ILE A 108 9.39 -17.69 -7.20
N MET A 109 9.91 -17.75 -8.43
CA MET A 109 10.28 -19.02 -9.06
C MET A 109 11.49 -19.70 -8.41
N ASN A 110 12.43 -18.91 -7.88
CA ASN A 110 13.62 -19.40 -7.19
C ASN A 110 13.43 -19.60 -5.69
N MET A 111 12.24 -19.33 -5.15
CA MET A 111 11.94 -19.58 -3.74
C MET A 111 11.87 -21.10 -3.52
N PRO A 112 12.70 -21.67 -2.62
CA PRO A 112 12.61 -23.09 -2.31
C PRO A 112 11.26 -23.37 -1.64
N VAL A 113 10.55 -24.39 -2.15
CA VAL A 113 9.34 -24.94 -1.52
C VAL A 113 9.66 -25.71 -0.24
#